data_AF-A0A9P0M1H4-F1
#
_entry.id   AF-A0A9P0M1H4-F1
#
_cell.length_a   1.000
_cell.length_b   1.000
_cell.length_c   1.000
_cell.angle_alpha   90.00
_cell.angle_beta   90.00
_cell.angle_gamma   90.00
#
_symmetry.space_group_name_H-M   'P 1'
#
loop_
_entity.id
_entity.type
_entity.pdbx_description
1 polymer ?
#
loop_
_entity_poly.entity_id
_entity_poly.type
_entity_poly.pdbx_seq_one_letter_code
_entity_poly.pdbx_strand_id
1 'polypeptide(L)'
;MFNTTYTFMSGAMAISHRKIWRCDPKKHELGVTYDRLTRLLQAHIQNEADLNKRRSCVNTCEDYSDTTSFGCYDSKSEYCQKAEPCKGRLRDCRMVSKGMKACIDKEPGHRRYHYIEYDDTVLGKKTWCQKKDARSWIRWFVRCAYCLCTCDEQGPYSDRYFSLRPVIADTENNRVVTGIRFVKHNRIIHLQIQEGKLLPYGYIDNSTVHWVPVGDFKITDSDVKSGEDYHTMTYDTRSMSLDDLSPTESNTVITGVRFEYMADMLRFQIEVRPFDFLTGKVSQEGSYYVYGSGYRERIVFDQPDIPTLSDSPSNPNFDPQRYIDFDRTDLAKDAGQTTIPYFDIQPVFNVPAVPLTGAGVFYKGRKGYGGFVAPKITTYNYANHFNLEIPEAPQRKDINVNEYVLVN
;
A
#
# COMPACT_ATOMS: atom_id res chain seq x y z
N MET A 1 -40.27 20.13 -29.36
CA MET A 1 -40.17 18.66 -29.31
C MET A 1 -38.81 18.34 -28.70
N PHE A 2 -38.72 18.32 -27.37
CA PHE A 2 -37.47 17.94 -26.69
C PHE A 2 -37.25 16.45 -26.94
N ASN A 3 -36.11 16.11 -27.54
CA ASN A 3 -35.81 14.77 -28.02
C ASN A 3 -35.71 13.83 -26.80
N THR A 4 -36.77 13.06 -26.54
CA THR A 4 -36.91 12.21 -25.34
C THR A 4 -35.72 11.26 -25.16
N THR A 5 -35.10 10.84 -26.26
CA THR A 5 -33.87 10.03 -26.29
C THR A 5 -32.67 10.77 -25.69
N TYR A 6 -32.54 12.07 -25.93
CA TYR A 6 -31.45 12.91 -25.41
C TYR A 6 -31.55 13.08 -23.89
N THR A 7 -32.76 13.36 -23.38
CA THR A 7 -33.03 13.46 -21.94
C THR A 7 -32.81 12.11 -21.25
N PHE A 8 -33.23 11.01 -21.87
CA PHE A 8 -33.02 9.66 -21.35
C PHE A 8 -31.54 9.26 -21.30
N MET A 9 -30.78 9.47 -22.38
CA MET A 9 -29.35 9.16 -22.43
C MET A 9 -28.55 10.02 -21.43
N SER A 10 -28.85 11.31 -21.32
CA SER A 10 -28.19 12.19 -20.35
C SER A 10 -28.53 11.82 -18.91
N GLY A 11 -29.78 11.48 -18.61
CA GLY A 11 -30.18 10.97 -17.30
C GLY A 11 -29.46 9.67 -16.95
N ALA A 12 -29.36 8.74 -17.90
CA ALA A 12 -28.61 7.49 -17.72
C ALA A 12 -27.10 7.74 -17.49
N MET A 13 -26.49 8.71 -18.20
CA MET A 13 -25.09 9.08 -18.01
C MET A 13 -24.82 9.75 -16.65
N ALA A 14 -25.76 10.57 -16.15
CA ALA A 14 -25.64 11.20 -14.85
C ALA A 14 -25.70 10.19 -13.69
N ILE A 15 -26.41 9.07 -13.89
CA ILE A 15 -26.61 8.02 -12.87
C ILE A 15 -25.56 6.90 -12.98
N SER A 16 -24.83 6.79 -14.09
CA SER A 16 -23.83 5.74 -14.32
C SER A 16 -22.66 5.81 -13.34
N HIS A 17 -22.26 4.67 -12.78
CA HIS A 17 -21.05 4.57 -11.96
C HIS A 17 -19.80 4.84 -12.80
N ARG A 18 -19.07 5.90 -12.43
CA ARG A 18 -17.82 6.32 -13.12
C ARG A 18 -16.55 5.82 -12.43
N LYS A 19 -16.67 5.28 -11.22
CA LYS A 19 -15.55 4.77 -10.44
C LYS A 19 -15.26 3.33 -10.85
N ILE A 20 -14.01 3.06 -11.21
CA ILE A 20 -13.55 1.76 -11.65
C ILE A 20 -12.38 1.33 -10.75
N TRP A 21 -12.42 0.09 -10.29
CA TRP A 21 -11.35 -0.59 -9.57
C TRP A 21 -11.37 -2.09 -9.94
N ARG A 22 -10.34 -2.84 -9.54
CA ARG A 22 -10.27 -4.28 -9.76
C ARG A 22 -10.73 -5.08 -8.54
N CYS A 23 -11.59 -6.06 -8.79
CA CYS A 23 -11.89 -7.11 -7.83
C CYS A 23 -10.64 -7.97 -7.57
N ASP A 24 -10.67 -8.73 -6.49
CA ASP A 24 -9.60 -9.71 -6.23
C ASP A 24 -9.57 -10.76 -7.35
N PRO A 25 -8.36 -11.18 -7.79
CA PRO A 25 -8.23 -12.28 -8.72
C PRO A 25 -8.69 -13.58 -8.06
N LYS A 26 -8.98 -14.61 -8.86
CA LYS A 26 -9.27 -15.95 -8.34
C LYS A 26 -8.10 -16.54 -7.53
N LYS A 27 -6.87 -16.14 -7.86
CA LYS A 27 -5.64 -16.56 -7.19
C LYS A 27 -4.66 -15.40 -7.18
N HIS A 28 -4.10 -15.12 -6.01
CA HIS A 28 -3.06 -14.12 -5.86
C HIS A 28 -1.68 -14.70 -6.21
N GLU A 29 -1.01 -14.04 -7.15
CA GLU A 29 0.33 -14.36 -7.63
C GLU A 29 1.25 -13.14 -7.52
N LEU A 30 2.40 -13.33 -6.87
CA LEU A 30 3.40 -12.28 -6.60
C LEU A 30 4.01 -11.81 -7.92
N GLY A 31 4.08 -10.50 -8.13
CA GLY A 31 4.59 -9.88 -9.35
C GLY A 31 3.64 -9.94 -10.54
N VAL A 32 2.47 -10.58 -10.40
CA VAL A 32 1.43 -10.65 -11.44
C VAL A 32 0.15 -9.91 -11.02
N THR A 33 -0.36 -10.23 -9.82
CA THR A 33 -1.61 -9.65 -9.29
C THR A 33 -1.39 -8.82 -8.05
N TYR A 34 -0.33 -9.11 -7.28
CA TYR A 34 0.04 -8.31 -6.13
C TYR A 34 1.56 -8.17 -6.01
N ASP A 35 1.98 -7.15 -5.28
CA ASP A 35 3.36 -7.02 -4.79
C ASP A 35 3.35 -6.59 -3.31
N ARG A 36 4.51 -6.51 -2.68
CA ARG A 36 4.66 -6.19 -1.27
C ARG A 36 5.96 -5.46 -0.96
N LEU A 37 5.94 -4.68 0.10
CA LEU A 37 7.17 -4.30 0.78
C LEU A 37 7.78 -5.53 1.47
N THR A 38 9.09 -5.53 1.63
CA THR A 38 9.82 -6.63 2.27
C THR A 38 10.68 -6.10 3.41
N ARG A 39 10.69 -6.83 4.53
CA ARG A 39 11.48 -6.55 5.73
C ARG A 39 11.42 -5.08 6.20
N LEU A 40 10.26 -4.41 6.10
CA LEU A 40 10.11 -3.05 6.61
C LEU A 40 10.26 -3.06 8.14
N LEU A 41 9.36 -3.78 8.81
CA LEU A 41 9.39 -4.08 10.23
C LEU A 41 9.23 -5.58 10.42
N GLN A 42 10.06 -6.19 11.27
CA GLN A 42 9.96 -7.60 11.58
C GLN A 42 10.18 -7.86 13.06
N ALA A 43 9.54 -8.87 13.62
CA ALA A 43 9.91 -9.34 14.95
C ALA A 43 11.34 -9.89 14.92
N HIS A 44 12.10 -9.60 15.98
CA HIS A 44 13.50 -9.99 16.13
C HIS A 44 13.81 -10.33 17.58
N ILE A 45 14.49 -11.46 17.82
CA ILE A 45 14.93 -11.84 19.16
C ILE A 45 16.35 -11.27 19.39
N GLN A 46 16.56 -10.56 20.49
CA GLN A 46 17.86 -9.98 20.82
C GLN A 46 18.18 -10.20 22.30
N ASN A 47 19.42 -10.55 22.63
CA ASN A 47 19.86 -10.63 24.02
C ASN A 47 19.94 -9.21 24.62
N GLU A 48 19.48 -9.04 25.86
CA GLU A 48 19.51 -7.77 26.58
C GLU A 48 20.92 -7.17 26.70
N ALA A 49 21.95 -8.01 26.89
CA ALA A 49 23.34 -7.57 26.88
C ALA A 49 23.75 -6.93 25.55
N ASP A 50 23.09 -7.27 24.45
CA ASP A 50 23.37 -6.73 23.13
C ASP A 50 22.49 -5.53 22.78
N LEU A 51 21.62 -5.06 23.69
CA LEU A 51 20.76 -3.88 23.50
C LEU A 51 21.40 -2.58 24.01
N ASN A 52 22.62 -2.62 24.54
CA ASN A 52 23.32 -1.44 25.03
C ASN A 52 24.84 -1.51 24.85
N LYS A 53 25.48 -0.34 24.71
CA LYS A 53 26.93 -0.20 24.54
C LYS A 53 27.75 -0.83 25.68
N ARG A 54 27.21 -0.82 26.90
CA ARG A 54 27.90 -1.32 28.11
C ARG A 54 27.94 -2.84 28.19
N ARG A 55 27.17 -3.53 27.34
CA ARG A 55 27.02 -4.98 27.36
C ARG A 55 26.56 -5.52 28.72
N SER A 56 25.60 -4.82 29.32
CA SER A 56 25.06 -5.11 30.66
C SER A 56 23.60 -5.53 30.60
N CYS A 57 23.11 -6.24 31.62
CA CYS A 57 21.70 -6.62 31.74
C CYS A 57 21.05 -6.05 33.00
N VAL A 58 21.42 -4.81 33.35
CA VAL A 58 20.93 -4.13 34.56
C VAL A 58 19.50 -3.62 34.37
N ASN A 59 19.04 -3.52 33.12
CA ASN A 59 17.74 -3.00 32.76
C ASN A 59 16.76 -4.16 32.52
N THR A 60 15.63 -3.86 31.91
CA THR A 60 14.64 -4.81 31.42
C THR A 60 14.46 -4.64 29.93
N CYS A 61 13.82 -5.60 29.27
CA CYS A 61 13.58 -5.52 27.84
C CYS A 61 12.76 -4.27 27.45
N GLU A 62 11.81 -3.91 28.30
CA GLU A 62 10.87 -2.80 28.14
C GLU A 62 11.54 -1.43 28.22
N ASP A 63 12.70 -1.33 28.87
CA ASP A 63 13.50 -0.09 28.92
C ASP A 63 14.12 0.25 27.55
N TYR A 64 14.12 -0.69 26.60
CA TYR A 64 14.66 -0.53 25.25
C TYR A 64 13.56 -0.27 24.23
N SER A 65 12.91 0.90 24.34
CA SER A 65 11.95 1.37 23.33
C SER A 65 12.61 1.69 21.99
N ASP A 66 13.89 2.06 22.00
CA ASP A 66 14.66 2.42 20.82
C ASP A 66 16.18 2.23 21.04
N THR A 67 16.78 1.28 20.32
CA THR A 67 18.21 0.97 20.41
C THR A 67 18.73 0.34 19.11
N THR A 68 19.95 -0.19 19.15
CA THR A 68 20.60 -0.94 18.06
C THR A 68 21.23 -2.20 18.64
N SER A 69 21.56 -3.17 17.78
CA SER A 69 22.28 -4.36 18.19
C SER A 69 23.79 -4.06 18.37
N PHE A 70 24.35 -4.41 19.54
CA PHE A 70 25.77 -4.24 19.86
C PHE A 70 26.61 -5.53 19.73
N GLY A 71 26.01 -6.55 19.11
CA GLY A 71 26.69 -7.78 18.71
C GLY A 71 26.00 -9.04 19.21
N CYS A 72 26.84 -10.01 19.56
CA CYS A 72 26.45 -11.31 20.08
C CYS A 72 27.26 -11.60 21.35
N TYR A 73 26.76 -11.13 22.49
CA TYR A 73 27.43 -11.24 23.78
C TYR A 73 27.50 -12.69 24.25
N ASP A 74 26.38 -13.41 24.15
CA ASP A 74 26.31 -14.84 24.44
C ASP A 74 26.85 -15.65 23.26
N SER A 75 28.17 -15.56 23.04
CA SER A 75 28.84 -16.20 21.92
C SER A 75 28.79 -17.72 21.96
N LYS A 76 28.33 -18.34 23.06
CA LYS A 76 28.12 -19.79 23.16
C LYS A 76 26.69 -20.20 22.79
N SER A 77 25.76 -19.26 22.72
CA SER A 77 24.39 -19.50 22.29
C SER A 77 24.35 -19.84 20.81
N GLU A 78 23.84 -21.03 20.48
CA GLU A 78 23.62 -21.42 19.08
C GLU A 78 22.67 -20.46 18.37
N TYR A 79 21.70 -19.88 19.08
CA TYR A 79 20.83 -18.86 18.52
C TYR A 79 21.64 -17.64 18.10
N CYS A 80 22.47 -17.12 19.00
CA CYS A 80 23.24 -15.91 18.77
C CYS A 80 24.23 -16.04 17.61
N GLN A 81 24.84 -17.22 17.45
CA GLN A 81 25.76 -17.51 16.35
C GLN A 81 25.08 -17.70 14.99
N LYS A 82 23.82 -18.16 14.96
CA LYS A 82 23.13 -18.55 13.72
C LYS A 82 22.07 -17.56 13.26
N ALA A 83 21.48 -16.80 14.17
CA ALA A 83 20.48 -15.79 13.84
C ALA A 83 21.13 -14.64 13.07
N GLU A 84 20.47 -14.21 12.00
CA GLU A 84 20.86 -12.98 11.32
C GLU A 84 20.65 -11.79 12.27
N PRO A 85 21.69 -10.98 12.55
CA PRO A 85 21.54 -9.81 13.40
C PRO A 85 20.61 -8.77 12.76
N CYS A 86 19.97 -7.95 13.58
CA CYS A 86 19.34 -6.73 13.10
C CYS A 86 20.41 -5.63 12.99
N LYS A 87 20.77 -5.20 11.78
CA LYS A 87 21.78 -4.13 11.58
C LYS A 87 21.19 -2.72 11.61
N GLY A 88 19.87 -2.61 11.74
CA GLY A 88 19.15 -1.36 11.88
C GLY A 88 18.78 -1.03 13.32
N ARG A 89 17.64 -0.36 13.48
CA ARG A 89 17.11 -0.01 14.81
C ARG A 89 16.26 -1.16 15.36
N LEU A 90 16.36 -1.35 16.66
CA LEU A 90 15.48 -2.22 17.44
C LEU A 90 14.52 -1.33 18.22
N ARG A 91 13.23 -1.54 18.03
CA ARG A 91 12.14 -0.77 18.63
C ARG A 91 11.24 -1.67 19.47
N ASP A 92 10.61 -1.08 20.49
CA ASP A 92 9.58 -1.72 21.32
C ASP A 92 9.95 -3.13 21.80
N CYS A 93 11.14 -3.26 22.37
CA CYS A 93 11.58 -4.52 22.95
C CYS A 93 10.74 -4.89 24.17
N ARG A 94 10.43 -6.18 24.32
CA ARG A 94 9.70 -6.70 25.48
C ARG A 94 10.12 -8.11 25.84
N MET A 95 9.97 -8.46 27.10
CA MET A 95 10.20 -9.82 27.57
C MET A 95 8.91 -10.63 27.39
N VAL A 96 8.98 -11.72 26.61
CA VAL A 96 7.84 -12.62 26.41
C VAL A 96 7.93 -13.88 27.27
N SER A 97 9.14 -14.37 27.55
CA SER A 97 9.38 -15.54 28.41
C SER A 97 10.83 -15.60 28.90
N LYS A 98 11.09 -16.49 29.86
CA LYS A 98 12.45 -16.80 30.34
C LYS A 98 13.28 -17.56 29.29
N GLY A 99 12.64 -18.24 28.34
CA GLY A 99 13.34 -18.93 27.26
C GLY A 99 12.48 -19.04 26.02
N MET A 100 13.08 -18.83 24.86
CA MET A 100 12.45 -18.97 23.56
C MET A 100 13.21 -20.00 22.72
N LYS A 101 12.51 -20.61 21.77
CA LYS A 101 13.07 -21.46 20.72
C LYS A 101 12.64 -20.88 19.38
N ALA A 102 13.60 -20.46 18.57
CA ALA A 102 13.33 -19.87 17.27
C ALA A 102 13.58 -20.88 16.16
N CYS A 103 12.60 -21.02 15.26
CA CYS A 103 12.78 -21.68 13.99
C CYS A 103 13.32 -20.65 12.98
N ILE A 104 14.65 -20.55 12.91
CA ILE A 104 15.34 -19.57 12.07
C ILE A 104 15.24 -19.99 10.60
N ASP A 105 14.99 -19.03 9.72
CA ASP A 105 15.05 -19.25 8.27
C ASP A 105 16.49 -19.59 7.85
N LYS A 106 16.65 -20.59 6.97
CA LYS A 106 17.99 -21.09 6.59
C LYS A 106 18.68 -20.17 5.61
N GLU A 107 17.91 -19.46 4.79
CA GLU A 107 18.45 -18.58 3.76
C GLU A 107 18.06 -17.14 4.08
N PRO A 108 19.01 -16.19 3.99
CA PRO A 108 18.68 -14.79 4.13
C PRO A 108 17.74 -14.41 2.99
N GLY A 109 16.54 -14.00 3.35
CA GLY A 109 15.46 -13.73 2.41
C GLY A 109 14.42 -12.81 3.02
N HIS A 110 13.15 -13.13 2.80
CA HIS A 110 12.04 -12.29 3.26
C HIS A 110 11.70 -12.44 4.74
N ARG A 111 12.14 -13.51 5.42
CA ARG A 111 11.78 -13.81 6.81
C ARG A 111 13.03 -14.13 7.63
N ARG A 112 12.97 -13.87 8.93
CA ARG A 112 14.00 -14.29 9.91
C ARG A 112 13.59 -15.58 10.61
N TYR A 113 12.28 -15.76 10.83
CA TYR A 113 11.73 -16.93 11.51
C TYR A 113 10.54 -17.51 10.75
N HIS A 114 10.37 -18.83 10.81
CA HIS A 114 9.07 -19.44 10.48
C HIS A 114 8.11 -19.35 11.66
N TYR A 115 8.60 -19.66 12.86
CA TYR A 115 7.87 -19.54 14.12
C TYR A 115 8.83 -19.35 15.30
N ILE A 116 8.28 -18.88 16.41
CA ILE A 116 8.95 -18.76 17.71
C ILE A 116 8.09 -19.51 18.73
N GLU A 117 8.71 -20.31 19.60
CA GLU A 117 8.03 -21.09 20.63
C GLU A 117 8.59 -20.71 22.00
N TYR A 118 7.73 -20.50 22.99
CA TYR A 118 8.12 -20.30 24.38
C TYR A 118 7.00 -20.78 25.29
N ASP A 119 7.36 -21.36 26.44
CA ASP A 119 6.41 -22.01 27.34
C ASP A 119 5.47 -22.94 26.54
N ASP A 120 4.15 -22.72 26.59
CA ASP A 120 3.14 -23.43 25.78
C ASP A 120 2.59 -22.59 24.61
N THR A 121 3.25 -21.46 24.28
CA THR A 121 2.84 -20.51 23.24
C THR A 121 3.68 -20.64 21.98
N VAL A 122 3.02 -20.49 20.83
CA VAL A 122 3.64 -20.53 19.50
C VAL A 122 3.25 -19.26 18.75
N LEU A 123 4.26 -18.54 18.27
CA LEU A 123 4.14 -17.39 17.39
C LEU A 123 4.43 -17.83 15.97
N GLY A 124 3.47 -17.70 15.04
CA GLY A 124 3.59 -18.18 13.67
C GLY A 124 3.14 -19.63 13.51
N LYS A 125 3.33 -20.19 12.30
CA LYS A 125 2.87 -21.53 11.95
C LYS A 125 4.01 -22.53 12.11
N LYS A 126 3.78 -23.60 12.89
CA LYS A 126 4.79 -24.66 13.08
C LYS A 126 5.12 -25.30 11.74
N THR A 127 6.41 -25.30 11.44
CA THR A 127 6.99 -25.98 10.28
C THR A 127 8.15 -26.86 10.74
N TRP A 128 8.59 -27.77 9.88
CA TRP A 128 9.74 -28.60 10.20
C TRP A 128 11.04 -27.79 10.05
N CYS A 129 11.79 -27.63 11.14
CA CYS A 129 13.07 -26.93 11.15
C CYS A 129 13.90 -27.26 12.40
N GLN A 130 15.20 -26.94 12.36
CA GLN A 130 16.07 -27.02 13.52
C GLN A 130 15.92 -25.76 14.38
N LYS A 131 15.23 -25.91 15.51
CA LYS A 131 15.04 -24.83 16.48
C LYS A 131 16.35 -24.47 17.18
N LYS A 132 16.53 -23.17 17.46
CA LYS A 132 17.65 -22.65 18.24
C LYS A 132 17.16 -22.06 19.55
N ASP A 133 17.77 -22.47 20.65
CA ASP A 133 17.42 -22.03 22.00
C ASP A 133 17.99 -20.63 22.28
N ALA A 134 17.13 -19.70 22.64
CA ALA A 134 17.43 -18.38 23.17
C ALA A 134 16.98 -18.34 24.64
N ARG A 135 17.85 -18.81 25.55
CA ARG A 135 17.53 -18.93 26.98
C ARG A 135 18.14 -17.79 27.80
N SER A 136 17.36 -17.25 28.72
CA SER A 136 17.88 -16.30 29.71
C SER A 136 18.95 -16.97 30.57
N TRP A 137 19.94 -16.22 31.01
CA TRP A 137 21.00 -16.69 31.90
C TRP A 137 21.24 -15.72 33.06
N ILE A 138 21.92 -16.19 34.10
CA ILE A 138 22.29 -15.39 35.27
C ILE A 138 23.80 -15.27 35.33
N ARG A 139 24.29 -14.07 35.64
CA ARG A 139 25.70 -13.81 35.91
C ARG A 139 25.81 -12.94 37.14
N TRP A 140 26.52 -13.46 38.14
CA TRP A 140 26.58 -12.86 39.48
C TRP A 140 25.17 -12.65 40.03
N PHE A 141 24.70 -11.40 40.11
CA PHE A 141 23.38 -11.03 40.63
C PHE A 141 22.43 -10.49 39.55
N VAL A 142 22.83 -10.54 38.29
CA VAL A 142 22.10 -9.94 37.18
C VAL A 142 21.61 -11.03 36.23
N ARG A 143 20.35 -10.91 35.80
CA ARG A 143 19.71 -11.85 34.88
C ARG A 143 19.63 -11.21 33.51
N CYS A 144 20.17 -11.86 32.49
CA CYS A 144 20.08 -11.43 31.11
C CYS A 144 18.94 -12.17 30.40
N ALA A 145 17.97 -11.41 29.92
CA ALA A 145 16.88 -11.94 29.12
C ALA A 145 17.19 -11.92 27.62
N TYR A 146 16.47 -12.76 26.86
CA TYR A 146 16.28 -12.54 25.44
C TYR A 146 14.96 -11.80 25.25
N CYS A 147 15.01 -10.66 24.57
CA CYS A 147 13.90 -9.77 24.30
C CYS A 147 13.34 -10.03 22.90
N LEU A 148 12.02 -9.88 22.73
CA LEU A 148 11.39 -9.80 21.42
C LEU A 148 11.20 -8.33 21.07
N CYS A 149 11.85 -7.89 19.99
CA CYS A 149 11.86 -6.50 19.52
C CYS A 149 11.29 -6.41 18.10
N THR A 150 11.09 -5.18 17.63
CA THR A 150 10.82 -4.85 16.23
C THR A 150 12.10 -4.37 15.57
N CYS A 151 12.59 -5.11 14.57
CA CYS A 151 13.73 -4.72 13.76
C CYS A 151 13.28 -3.86 12.57
N ASP A 152 13.84 -2.67 12.49
CA ASP A 152 13.72 -1.72 11.37
C ASP A 152 15.10 -1.59 10.70
N GLU A 153 15.34 -2.38 9.65
CA GLU A 153 16.65 -2.51 9.01
C GLU A 153 16.57 -2.38 7.49
N GLN A 154 17.33 -1.41 6.95
CA GLN A 154 17.62 -1.34 5.53
C GLN A 154 18.67 -2.39 5.14
N GLY A 155 18.58 -2.89 3.91
CA GLY A 155 19.53 -3.87 3.41
C GLY A 155 19.12 -4.43 2.06
N PRO A 156 19.86 -5.40 1.50
CA PRO A 156 19.56 -5.97 0.17
C PRO A 156 18.21 -6.69 0.10
N TYR A 157 17.67 -7.13 1.24
CA TYR A 157 16.40 -7.86 1.31
C TYR A 157 15.20 -7.01 1.73
N SER A 158 15.38 -5.69 1.86
CA SER A 158 14.30 -4.80 2.29
C SER A 158 13.86 -3.84 1.20
N ASP A 159 12.72 -4.11 0.59
CA ASP A 159 12.08 -3.26 -0.40
C ASP A 159 11.06 -2.39 0.34
N ARG A 160 11.40 -1.12 0.55
CA ARG A 160 10.67 -0.19 1.43
C ARG A 160 10.55 1.20 0.81
N TYR A 161 10.71 1.29 -0.50
CA TYR A 161 10.93 2.55 -1.21
C TYR A 161 9.75 2.86 -2.13
N PHE A 162 9.41 4.15 -2.24
CA PHE A 162 8.37 4.65 -3.15
C PHE A 162 8.94 5.74 -4.02
N SER A 163 8.66 5.71 -5.32
CA SER A 163 9.06 6.77 -6.23
C SER A 163 8.26 8.02 -5.94
N LEU A 164 8.95 9.16 -5.81
CA LEU A 164 8.37 10.50 -5.71
C LEU A 164 8.38 11.24 -7.05
N ARG A 165 9.04 10.67 -8.07
CA ARG A 165 9.08 11.26 -9.41
C ARG A 165 7.68 11.27 -10.03
N PRO A 166 7.21 12.40 -10.58
CA PRO A 166 5.92 12.47 -11.23
C PRO A 166 5.92 11.66 -12.53
N VAL A 167 4.77 11.07 -12.84
CA VAL A 167 4.54 10.38 -14.11
C VAL A 167 3.45 11.16 -14.85
N ILE A 168 3.85 11.80 -15.94
CA ILE A 168 3.03 12.74 -16.70
C ILE A 168 2.88 12.19 -18.11
N ALA A 169 1.65 12.25 -18.64
CA ALA A 169 1.36 11.92 -20.02
C ALA A 169 2.02 12.94 -20.96
N ASP A 170 2.26 12.55 -22.20
CA ASP A 170 2.82 13.44 -23.21
C ASP A 170 1.77 14.46 -23.71
N THR A 171 1.59 15.51 -22.90
CA THR A 171 0.63 16.59 -23.13
C THR A 171 0.99 17.46 -24.33
N GLU A 172 2.27 17.51 -24.71
CA GLU A 172 2.72 18.21 -25.92
C GLU A 172 2.11 17.57 -27.17
N ASN A 173 1.97 16.24 -27.17
CA ASN A 173 1.28 15.48 -28.23
C ASN A 173 -0.21 15.23 -27.93
N ASN A 174 -0.81 16.06 -27.08
CA ASN A 174 -2.24 16.04 -26.73
C ASN A 174 -2.70 14.71 -26.13
N ARG A 175 -1.86 14.07 -25.31
CA ARG A 175 -2.19 12.82 -24.62
C ARG A 175 -2.63 13.08 -23.19
N VAL A 176 -3.50 12.20 -22.69
CA VAL A 176 -4.06 12.25 -21.33
C VAL A 176 -4.00 10.87 -20.69
N VAL A 177 -4.12 10.84 -19.35
CA VAL A 177 -4.16 9.58 -18.60
C VAL A 177 -5.51 8.88 -18.83
N THR A 178 -5.44 7.57 -19.09
CA THR A 178 -6.60 6.70 -19.33
C THR A 178 -6.64 5.48 -18.40
N GLY A 179 -5.55 5.22 -17.67
CA GLY A 179 -5.44 4.12 -16.72
C GLY A 179 -4.25 4.27 -15.77
N ILE A 180 -4.28 3.54 -14.65
CA ILE A 180 -3.26 3.59 -13.60
C ILE A 180 -2.99 2.18 -13.05
N ARG A 181 -1.75 1.91 -12.66
CA ARG A 181 -1.37 0.74 -11.86
C ARG A 181 -0.14 1.00 -10.99
N PHE A 182 0.09 0.12 -10.02
CA PHE A 182 1.37 0.05 -9.31
C PHE A 182 2.33 -0.90 -10.03
N VAL A 183 3.62 -0.58 -10.01
CA VAL A 183 4.69 -1.46 -10.49
C VAL A 183 5.83 -1.42 -9.50
N LYS A 184 6.35 -2.58 -9.11
CA LYS A 184 7.61 -2.64 -8.36
C LYS A 184 8.75 -2.84 -9.34
N HIS A 185 9.65 -1.87 -9.40
CA HIS A 185 10.83 -1.91 -10.27
C HIS A 185 12.03 -1.37 -9.50
N ASN A 186 13.19 -2.03 -9.64
CA ASN A 186 14.40 -1.69 -8.88
C ASN A 186 14.17 -1.55 -7.36
N ARG A 187 13.28 -2.40 -6.80
CA ARG A 187 12.91 -2.43 -5.36
C ARG A 187 12.11 -1.21 -4.88
N ILE A 188 11.64 -0.38 -5.81
CA ILE A 188 10.85 0.81 -5.56
C ILE A 188 9.43 0.57 -6.06
N ILE A 189 8.41 0.97 -5.30
CA ILE A 189 7.02 1.02 -5.76
C ILE A 189 6.84 2.30 -6.59
N HIS A 190 6.46 2.13 -7.85
CA HIS A 190 6.18 3.19 -8.81
C HIS A 190 4.68 3.26 -9.11
N LEU A 191 4.21 4.47 -9.39
CA LEU A 191 3.00 4.67 -10.17
C LEU A 191 3.33 4.46 -11.65
N GLN A 192 2.42 3.86 -12.39
CA GLN A 192 2.49 3.78 -13.84
C GLN A 192 1.15 4.18 -14.45
N ILE A 193 1.19 5.02 -15.47
CA ILE A 193 0.00 5.48 -16.20
C ILE A 193 -0.11 4.80 -17.56
N GLN A 194 -1.34 4.61 -18.00
CA GLN A 194 -1.68 4.41 -19.39
C GLN A 194 -2.08 5.76 -19.96
N GLU A 195 -1.59 6.09 -21.15
CA GLU A 195 -1.93 7.32 -21.85
C GLU A 195 -2.51 7.04 -23.23
N GLY A 196 -3.26 8.00 -23.78
CA GLY A 196 -3.76 7.98 -25.14
C GLY A 196 -4.05 9.39 -25.65
N LYS A 197 -4.02 9.57 -26.98
CA LYS A 197 -4.28 10.86 -27.62
C LYS A 197 -5.75 11.25 -27.46
N LEU A 198 -5.98 12.43 -26.91
CA LEU A 198 -7.31 13.00 -26.76
C LEU A 198 -7.81 13.51 -28.12
N LEU A 199 -9.06 13.23 -28.42
CA LEU A 199 -9.77 13.62 -29.63
C LEU A 199 -10.96 14.52 -29.26
N PRO A 200 -11.56 15.22 -30.25
CA PRO A 200 -12.82 15.95 -30.07
C PRO A 200 -13.86 15.16 -29.27
N TYR A 201 -14.64 15.87 -28.46
CA TYR A 201 -15.72 15.32 -27.63
C TYR A 201 -15.23 14.32 -26.56
N GLY A 202 -13.97 14.39 -26.18
CA GLY A 202 -13.39 13.56 -25.12
C GLY A 202 -13.23 12.09 -25.50
N TYR A 203 -13.16 11.77 -26.80
CA TYR A 203 -12.77 10.44 -27.25
C TYR A 203 -11.27 10.23 -27.10
N ILE A 204 -10.84 8.98 -26.92
CA ILE A 204 -9.44 8.59 -26.97
C ILE A 204 -9.20 7.83 -28.27
N ASP A 205 -8.11 8.17 -28.97
CA ASP A 205 -7.60 7.34 -30.06
C ASP A 205 -7.01 6.05 -29.48
N ASN A 206 -7.82 4.98 -29.47
CA ASN A 206 -7.43 3.67 -28.95
C ASN A 206 -6.18 3.09 -29.62
N SER A 207 -5.85 3.48 -30.85
CA SER A 207 -4.62 3.01 -31.53
C SER A 207 -3.34 3.57 -30.93
N THR A 208 -3.44 4.68 -30.19
CA THR A 208 -2.31 5.36 -29.55
C THR A 208 -2.10 4.96 -28.10
N VAL A 209 -3.00 4.14 -27.56
CA VAL A 209 -3.05 3.79 -26.13
C VAL A 209 -1.90 2.86 -25.77
N HIS A 210 -1.09 3.26 -24.80
CA HIS A 210 0.00 2.44 -24.28
C HIS A 210 0.33 2.81 -22.83
N TRP A 211 1.05 1.91 -22.15
CA TRP A 211 1.57 2.16 -20.80
C TRP A 211 2.90 2.91 -20.90
N VAL A 212 3.01 4.04 -20.20
CA VAL A 212 4.26 4.80 -20.12
C VAL A 212 5.26 4.02 -19.27
N PRO A 213 6.49 3.74 -19.74
CA PRO A 213 7.49 3.05 -18.93
C PRO A 213 7.78 3.79 -17.62
N VAL A 214 7.96 3.04 -16.53
CA VAL A 214 8.42 3.62 -15.26
C VAL A 214 9.89 4.01 -15.34
N GLY A 215 10.31 4.99 -14.55
CA GLY A 215 11.72 5.40 -14.50
C GLY A 215 12.63 4.24 -14.10
N ASP A 216 13.73 4.06 -14.83
CA ASP A 216 14.74 3.04 -14.54
C ASP A 216 15.88 3.63 -13.71
N PHE A 217 15.63 3.77 -12.40
CA PHE A 217 16.62 4.25 -11.44
C PHE A 217 16.64 3.35 -10.20
N LYS A 218 17.77 3.35 -9.49
CA LYS A 218 17.99 2.62 -8.24
C LYS A 218 18.29 3.63 -7.14
N ILE A 219 17.95 3.26 -5.90
CA ILE A 219 18.26 4.05 -4.70
C ILE A 219 19.77 4.26 -4.46
N THR A 220 20.63 3.52 -5.16
CA THR A 220 22.09 3.56 -5.06
C THR A 220 22.74 4.40 -6.15
N ASP A 221 21.97 4.91 -7.11
CA ASP A 221 22.51 5.71 -8.21
C ASP A 221 22.93 7.10 -7.68
N SER A 222 24.02 7.66 -8.24
CA SER A 222 24.68 8.85 -7.67
C SER A 222 23.85 10.14 -7.77
N ASP A 223 22.93 10.20 -8.74
CA ASP A 223 22.04 11.33 -9.01
C ASP A 223 20.64 11.16 -8.39
N VAL A 224 20.44 10.09 -7.63
CA VAL A 224 19.16 9.76 -6.99
C VAL A 224 19.24 10.07 -5.49
N LYS A 225 18.30 10.85 -4.97
CA LYS A 225 18.28 11.30 -3.57
C LYS A 225 17.03 10.88 -2.81
N SER A 226 17.23 10.43 -1.58
CA SER A 226 16.13 10.16 -0.64
C SER A 226 15.42 11.46 -0.27
N GLY A 227 14.08 11.44 -0.26
CA GLY A 227 13.22 12.59 0.01
C GLY A 227 12.93 13.48 -1.20
N GLU A 228 13.74 13.40 -2.27
CA GLU A 228 13.50 14.10 -3.54
C GLU A 228 12.98 13.12 -4.61
N ASP A 229 13.72 12.04 -4.88
CA ASP A 229 13.38 11.05 -5.92
C ASP A 229 12.59 9.86 -5.38
N TYR A 230 12.83 9.49 -4.12
CA TYR A 230 12.16 8.38 -3.48
C TYR A 230 11.96 8.60 -1.97
N HIS A 231 10.87 8.05 -1.45
CA HIS A 231 10.60 7.97 0.00
C HIS A 231 11.05 6.62 0.54
N THR A 232 11.60 6.61 1.76
CA THR A 232 11.97 5.39 2.49
C THR A 232 11.04 5.20 3.68
N MET A 233 10.32 4.08 3.71
CA MET A 233 9.51 3.70 4.87
C MET A 233 10.41 3.25 6.03
N THR A 234 10.11 3.74 7.23
CA THR A 234 10.78 3.37 8.49
C THR A 234 9.73 3.15 9.59
N TYR A 235 10.14 2.78 10.79
CA TYR A 235 9.22 2.71 11.93
C TYR A 235 8.41 4.01 12.13
N ASP A 236 9.04 5.17 11.90
CA ASP A 236 8.45 6.49 12.15
C ASP A 236 7.73 7.07 10.91
N THR A 237 8.07 6.60 9.70
CA THR A 237 7.63 7.21 8.42
C THR A 237 6.89 6.21 7.50
N ARG A 238 6.03 5.38 8.08
CA ARG A 238 5.34 4.26 7.40
C ARG A 238 3.89 4.52 6.99
N SER A 239 3.42 5.75 7.10
CA SER A 239 2.01 6.08 6.86
C SER A 239 1.76 6.45 5.39
N MET A 240 0.63 6.00 4.84
CA MET A 240 0.14 6.36 3.50
C MET A 240 -1.32 6.81 3.57
N SER A 241 -1.64 7.93 2.93
CA SER A 241 -3.02 8.38 2.79
C SER A 241 -3.77 7.61 1.71
N LEU A 242 -5.07 7.39 1.93
CA LEU A 242 -5.97 6.71 1.01
C LEU A 242 -6.90 7.75 0.38
N ASP A 243 -6.37 8.47 -0.60
CA ASP A 243 -7.05 9.60 -1.21
C ASP A 243 -7.85 9.19 -2.45
N ASP A 244 -9.08 9.70 -2.57
CA ASP A 244 -9.93 9.65 -3.77
C ASP A 244 -10.05 11.05 -4.34
N LEU A 245 -9.27 11.35 -5.38
CA LEU A 245 -9.09 12.73 -5.83
C LEU A 245 -9.91 13.00 -7.08
N SER A 246 -10.56 14.15 -7.10
CA SER A 246 -11.24 14.72 -8.27
C SER A 246 -11.19 16.25 -8.15
N PRO A 247 -10.91 16.99 -9.23
CA PRO A 247 -10.97 18.43 -9.24
C PRO A 247 -12.43 18.90 -9.10
N THR A 248 -12.61 20.11 -8.58
CA THR A 248 -13.93 20.76 -8.49
C THR A 248 -14.38 21.39 -9.81
N GLU A 249 -13.42 21.72 -10.68
CA GLU A 249 -13.66 22.39 -11.95
C GLU A 249 -14.21 21.43 -13.01
N SER A 250 -15.22 21.88 -13.74
CA SER A 250 -15.64 21.23 -14.98
C SER A 250 -14.62 21.46 -16.09
N ASN A 251 -14.46 20.50 -17.00
CA ASN A 251 -13.54 20.56 -18.16
C ASN A 251 -12.04 20.46 -17.84
N THR A 252 -11.71 19.65 -16.83
CA THR A 252 -10.33 19.24 -16.56
C THR A 252 -10.17 17.74 -16.80
N VAL A 253 -8.95 17.33 -17.12
CA VAL A 253 -8.54 15.92 -17.31
C VAL A 253 -7.26 15.65 -16.55
N ILE A 254 -7.08 14.41 -16.11
CA ILE A 254 -5.84 13.97 -15.49
C ILE A 254 -4.76 13.83 -16.57
N THR A 255 -3.63 14.48 -16.34
CA THR A 255 -2.45 14.39 -17.19
C THR A 255 -1.24 13.83 -16.47
N GLY A 256 -1.29 13.66 -15.15
CA GLY A 256 -0.20 13.03 -14.42
C GLY A 256 -0.59 12.56 -13.04
N VAL A 257 0.29 11.79 -12.42
CA VAL A 257 0.16 11.31 -11.03
C VAL A 257 1.52 11.31 -10.35
N ARG A 258 1.53 11.48 -9.03
CA ARG A 258 2.75 11.32 -8.24
C ARG A 258 2.44 10.90 -6.81
N PHE A 259 3.46 10.37 -6.15
CA PHE A 259 3.49 10.38 -4.70
C PHE A 259 4.30 11.58 -4.21
N GLU A 260 3.88 12.16 -3.09
CA GLU A 260 4.63 13.18 -2.36
C GLU A 260 4.61 12.83 -0.88
N TYR A 261 5.76 12.91 -0.20
CA TYR A 261 5.80 12.75 1.25
C TYR A 261 5.58 14.12 1.90
N MET A 262 4.42 14.31 2.53
CA MET A 262 4.04 15.58 3.14
C MET A 262 3.14 15.36 4.37
N ALA A 263 3.37 16.18 5.41
CA ALA A 263 2.69 16.08 6.70
C ALA A 263 2.68 14.63 7.23
N ASP A 264 3.89 14.08 7.33
CA ASP A 264 4.23 12.76 7.88
C ASP A 264 3.60 11.55 7.18
N MET A 265 3.05 11.73 5.98
CA MET A 265 2.42 10.66 5.20
C MET A 265 2.86 10.69 3.73
N LEU A 266 2.98 9.51 3.13
CA LEU A 266 3.07 9.38 1.68
C LEU A 266 1.68 9.61 1.07
N ARG A 267 1.54 10.62 0.23
CA ARG A 267 0.26 11.03 -0.36
C ARG A 267 0.23 10.86 -1.85
N PHE A 268 -0.88 10.33 -2.35
CA PHE A 268 -1.16 10.28 -3.78
C PHE A 268 -1.67 11.64 -4.24
N GLN A 269 -1.21 12.09 -5.42
CA GLN A 269 -1.65 13.32 -6.05
C GLN A 269 -1.92 13.10 -7.53
N ILE A 270 -2.85 13.86 -8.08
CA ILE A 270 -3.14 13.90 -9.52
C ILE A 270 -2.76 15.27 -10.06
N GLU A 271 -2.08 15.31 -11.20
CA GLU A 271 -1.93 16.52 -12.01
C GLU A 271 -3.12 16.59 -12.96
N VAL A 272 -3.80 17.74 -12.97
CA VAL A 272 -4.93 18.01 -13.85
C VAL A 272 -4.64 19.20 -14.74
N ARG A 273 -5.21 19.17 -15.94
CA ARG A 273 -5.13 20.26 -16.92
C ARG A 273 -6.51 20.59 -17.48
N PRO A 274 -6.80 21.88 -17.74
CA PRO A 274 -7.95 22.27 -18.53
C PRO A 274 -7.85 21.69 -19.94
N PHE A 275 -9.00 21.36 -20.53
CA PHE A 275 -9.07 20.99 -21.94
C PHE A 275 -10.35 21.53 -22.58
N ASP A 276 -10.29 21.78 -23.88
CA ASP A 276 -11.46 22.13 -24.66
C ASP A 276 -12.18 20.85 -25.10
N PHE A 277 -13.42 20.65 -24.63
CA PHE A 277 -14.18 19.45 -24.92
C PHE A 277 -14.54 19.29 -26.39
N LEU A 278 -14.89 20.37 -27.09
CA LEU A 278 -15.33 20.30 -28.49
C LEU A 278 -14.18 19.92 -29.42
N THR A 279 -12.99 20.46 -29.17
CA THR A 279 -11.80 20.24 -29.98
C THR A 279 -10.93 19.08 -29.48
N GLY A 280 -11.10 18.69 -28.22
CA GLY A 280 -10.26 17.68 -27.57
C GLY A 280 -8.84 18.15 -27.29
N LYS A 281 -8.58 19.46 -27.23
CA LYS A 281 -7.25 20.02 -27.02
C LYS A 281 -6.97 20.26 -25.54
N VAL A 282 -5.89 19.68 -25.04
CA VAL A 282 -5.36 19.90 -23.69
C VAL A 282 -4.61 21.23 -23.64
N SER A 283 -4.86 22.03 -22.61
CA SER A 283 -4.14 23.29 -22.39
C SER A 283 -2.69 23.03 -22.00
N GLN A 284 -1.76 23.77 -22.60
CA GLN A 284 -0.34 23.73 -22.22
C GLN A 284 -0.08 24.52 -20.93
N GLU A 285 -0.99 25.43 -20.56
CA GLU A 285 -0.93 26.25 -19.35
C GLU A 285 -2.05 25.87 -18.37
N GLY A 286 -1.92 26.29 -17.10
CA GLY A 286 -2.95 26.11 -16.08
C GLY A 286 -3.00 24.71 -15.46
N SER A 287 -1.92 23.93 -15.53
CA SER A 287 -1.80 22.66 -14.80
C SER A 287 -1.67 22.89 -13.30
N TYR A 288 -2.30 22.04 -12.50
CA TYR A 288 -2.11 22.04 -11.05
C TYR A 288 -2.27 20.64 -10.44
N TYR A 289 -1.74 20.47 -9.23
CA TYR A 289 -1.88 19.23 -8.47
C TYR A 289 -3.10 19.29 -7.55
N VAL A 290 -3.95 18.26 -7.61
CA VAL A 290 -5.00 18.00 -6.63
C VAL A 290 -4.46 17.02 -5.60
N TYR A 291 -4.70 17.32 -4.33
CA TYR A 291 -4.28 16.49 -3.21
C TYR A 291 -5.31 16.54 -2.08
N GLY A 292 -5.34 15.49 -1.27
CA GLY A 292 -6.23 15.42 -0.12
C GLY A 292 -5.75 16.28 1.05
N SER A 293 -6.68 17.00 1.69
CA SER A 293 -6.45 17.78 2.91
C SER A 293 -7.36 17.30 4.05
N GLY A 294 -7.14 17.83 5.26
CA GLY A 294 -7.96 17.54 6.45
C GLY A 294 -7.42 16.43 7.34
N TYR A 295 -8.06 16.28 8.50
CA TYR A 295 -7.79 15.22 9.47
C TYR A 295 -8.00 13.84 8.83
N ARG A 296 -7.20 12.84 9.21
CA ARG A 296 -7.33 11.49 8.70
C ARG A 296 -7.42 10.50 9.84
N GLU A 297 -8.32 9.55 9.70
CA GLU A 297 -8.48 8.47 10.67
C GLU A 297 -7.72 7.24 10.19
N ARG A 298 -6.99 6.59 11.10
CA ARG A 298 -6.21 5.39 10.80
C ARG A 298 -7.12 4.19 10.60
N ILE A 299 -6.88 3.41 9.56
CA ILE A 299 -7.40 2.05 9.47
C ILE A 299 -6.56 1.16 10.39
N VAL A 300 -7.19 0.61 11.42
CA VAL A 300 -6.53 -0.27 12.39
C VAL A 300 -6.65 -1.72 11.92
N PHE A 301 -5.51 -2.41 11.84
CA PHE A 301 -5.46 -3.85 11.58
C PHE A 301 -5.58 -4.64 12.89
N ASP A 302 -6.68 -5.34 13.06
CA ASP A 302 -6.91 -6.23 14.21
C ASP A 302 -6.33 -7.62 13.93
N GLN A 303 -5.20 -7.94 14.58
CA GLN A 303 -4.46 -9.20 14.46
C GLN A 303 -4.28 -9.67 12.98
N PRO A 304 -3.63 -8.88 12.11
CA PRO A 304 -3.57 -9.17 10.68
C PRO A 304 -2.69 -10.39 10.35
N ASP A 305 -3.24 -11.36 9.61
CA ASP A 305 -2.46 -12.37 8.87
C ASP A 305 -2.11 -11.88 7.45
N ILE A 306 -1.36 -12.69 6.72
CA ILE A 306 -0.96 -12.47 5.33
C ILE A 306 -2.20 -12.35 4.43
N PRO A 307 -2.36 -11.25 3.64
CA PRO A 307 -3.58 -10.99 2.86
C PRO A 307 -4.02 -12.11 1.93
N THR A 308 -3.05 -12.78 1.29
CA THR A 308 -3.30 -13.84 0.29
C THR A 308 -3.75 -15.18 0.90
N LEU A 309 -3.78 -15.30 2.23
CA LEU A 309 -4.28 -16.49 2.92
C LEU A 309 -5.78 -16.40 3.26
N SER A 310 -6.44 -15.28 2.94
CA SER A 310 -7.88 -15.13 3.13
C SER A 310 -8.65 -16.06 2.19
N ASP A 311 -9.56 -16.86 2.75
CA ASP A 311 -10.46 -17.75 1.99
C ASP A 311 -11.59 -17.01 1.26
N SER A 312 -11.71 -15.70 1.47
CA SER A 312 -12.77 -14.87 0.89
C SER A 312 -12.22 -13.60 0.24
N PRO A 313 -12.83 -13.11 -0.86
CA PRO A 313 -12.42 -11.87 -1.52
C PRO A 313 -12.48 -10.67 -0.58
N SER A 314 -11.56 -9.72 -0.76
CA SER A 314 -11.45 -8.47 -0.01
C SER A 314 -12.69 -7.60 -0.14
N ASN A 315 -13.07 -6.94 0.95
CA ASN A 315 -14.10 -5.90 0.92
C ASN A 315 -13.42 -4.54 0.69
N PRO A 316 -13.84 -3.75 -0.31
CA PRO A 316 -13.31 -2.40 -0.50
C PRO A 316 -13.74 -1.49 0.65
N ASN A 317 -12.79 -0.71 1.17
CA ASN A 317 -13.08 0.43 2.03
C ASN A 317 -13.00 1.71 1.19
N PHE A 318 -14.13 2.40 1.09
CA PHE A 318 -14.24 3.68 0.38
C PHE A 318 -14.48 4.85 1.32
N ASP A 319 -14.24 4.66 2.62
CA ASP A 319 -14.39 5.72 3.59
C ASP A 319 -13.42 6.86 3.23
N PRO A 320 -13.90 8.12 3.21
CA PRO A 320 -13.04 9.24 2.93
C PRO A 320 -12.06 9.48 4.09
N GLN A 321 -10.99 10.23 3.82
CA GLN A 321 -10.08 10.73 4.85
C GLN A 321 -9.47 9.61 5.74
N ARG A 322 -9.05 8.52 5.11
CA ARG A 322 -8.37 7.41 5.77
C ARG A 322 -6.88 7.42 5.49
N TYR A 323 -6.11 6.83 6.38
CA TYR A 323 -4.73 6.45 6.14
C TYR A 323 -4.43 5.07 6.73
N ILE A 324 -3.33 4.48 6.30
CA ILE A 324 -2.82 3.20 6.80
C ILE A 324 -1.37 3.37 7.24
N ASP A 325 -0.96 2.54 8.18
CA ASP A 325 0.45 2.33 8.52
C ASP A 325 0.90 0.99 7.92
N PHE A 326 2.01 0.98 7.18
CA PHE A 326 2.64 -0.28 6.82
C PHE A 326 3.31 -0.88 8.05
N ASP A 327 2.90 -2.07 8.46
CA ASP A 327 3.43 -2.73 9.66
C ASP A 327 3.67 -4.22 9.38
N ARG A 328 4.11 -4.95 10.39
CA ARG A 328 4.21 -6.40 10.35
C ARG A 328 2.84 -7.05 10.59
N THR A 329 2.72 -8.28 10.12
CA THR A 329 1.66 -9.22 10.52
C THR A 329 1.66 -9.47 12.03
N ASP A 330 0.58 -10.03 12.53
CA ASP A 330 0.46 -10.42 13.92
C ASP A 330 1.51 -11.47 14.33
N LEU A 331 1.96 -11.39 15.59
CA LEU A 331 2.95 -12.31 16.12
C LEU A 331 2.42 -13.73 16.27
N ALA A 332 1.19 -13.90 16.75
CA ALA A 332 0.61 -15.23 16.94
C ALA A 332 0.39 -15.91 15.58
N LYS A 333 -0.06 -15.17 14.56
CA LYS A 333 -0.35 -15.74 13.24
C LYS A 333 0.87 -15.98 12.36
N ASP A 334 1.86 -15.09 12.40
CA ASP A 334 2.97 -15.08 11.42
C ASP A 334 4.33 -14.72 12.03
N ALA A 335 4.49 -14.78 13.35
CA ALA A 335 5.69 -14.34 14.06
C ALA A 335 6.13 -12.91 13.70
N GLY A 336 5.21 -12.09 13.20
CA GLY A 336 5.46 -10.72 12.74
C GLY A 336 6.57 -10.59 11.71
N GLN A 337 6.58 -11.47 10.71
CA GLN A 337 7.66 -11.54 9.72
C GLN A 337 7.31 -10.93 8.36
N THR A 338 6.03 -10.69 8.08
CA THR A 338 5.56 -10.18 6.79
C THR A 338 5.10 -8.74 6.91
N THR A 339 5.49 -7.88 5.97
CA THR A 339 5.00 -6.49 5.90
C THR A 339 3.64 -6.44 5.20
N ILE A 340 2.68 -5.74 5.80
CA ILE A 340 1.32 -5.52 5.31
C ILE A 340 0.96 -4.03 5.38
N PRO A 341 -0.01 -3.54 4.59
CA PRO A 341 -0.74 -4.23 3.53
C PRO A 341 0.14 -4.57 2.30
N TYR A 342 -0.40 -5.40 1.40
CA TYR A 342 0.17 -5.64 0.07
C TYR A 342 -0.33 -4.59 -0.94
N PHE A 343 0.18 -4.61 -2.17
CA PHE A 343 -0.32 -3.79 -3.27
C PHE A 343 -1.06 -4.66 -4.27
N ASP A 344 -2.26 -4.25 -4.67
CA ASP A 344 -2.90 -4.78 -5.87
C ASP A 344 -2.29 -4.07 -7.09
N ILE A 345 -1.51 -4.81 -7.87
CA ILE A 345 -0.80 -4.29 -9.05
C ILE A 345 -1.60 -4.47 -10.34
N GLN A 346 -2.83 -4.99 -10.25
CA GLN A 346 -3.68 -5.16 -11.44
C GLN A 346 -3.97 -3.81 -12.09
N PRO A 347 -3.91 -3.74 -13.44
CA PRO A 347 -4.14 -2.49 -14.15
C PRO A 347 -5.61 -2.06 -14.09
N VAL A 348 -5.83 -0.79 -13.71
CA VAL A 348 -7.16 -0.17 -13.68
C VAL A 348 -7.27 0.80 -14.84
N PHE A 349 -8.09 0.45 -15.82
CA PHE A 349 -8.34 1.21 -17.05
C PHE A 349 -9.70 0.79 -17.63
N ASN A 350 -10.23 1.56 -18.57
CA ASN A 350 -11.49 1.25 -19.26
C ASN A 350 -11.25 0.70 -20.67
N VAL A 351 -12.19 -0.10 -21.17
CA VAL A 351 -12.20 -0.57 -22.56
C VAL A 351 -13.57 -0.23 -23.18
N PRO A 352 -13.66 0.71 -24.14
CA PRO A 352 -12.57 1.51 -24.71
C PRO A 352 -11.95 2.51 -23.72
N ALA A 353 -10.74 2.99 -24.01
CA ALA A 353 -10.07 3.98 -23.18
C ALA A 353 -10.85 5.30 -23.18
N VAL A 354 -10.92 5.96 -22.03
CA VAL A 354 -11.60 7.25 -21.84
C VAL A 354 -10.73 8.17 -20.99
N PRO A 355 -10.83 9.50 -21.14
CA PRO A 355 -10.17 10.43 -20.23
C PRO A 355 -10.67 10.25 -18.80
N LEU A 356 -9.77 10.48 -17.84
CA LEU A 356 -10.07 10.43 -16.42
C LEU A 356 -10.26 11.84 -15.84
N THR A 357 -11.23 11.99 -14.95
CA THR A 357 -11.41 13.20 -14.13
C THR A 357 -10.96 12.99 -12.69
N GLY A 358 -10.78 11.75 -12.27
CA GLY A 358 -10.36 11.46 -10.90
C GLY A 358 -9.55 10.19 -10.84
N ALA A 359 -8.72 10.10 -9.82
CA ALA A 359 -8.00 8.89 -9.49
C ALA A 359 -7.68 8.87 -8.01
N GLY A 360 -7.40 7.68 -7.50
CA GLY A 360 -7.11 7.53 -6.09
C GLY A 360 -6.48 6.22 -5.74
N VAL A 361 -6.17 6.11 -4.47
CA VAL A 361 -5.66 4.90 -3.83
C VAL A 361 -6.60 4.57 -2.67
N PHE A 362 -6.99 3.31 -2.56
CA PHE A 362 -7.90 2.86 -1.52
C PHE A 362 -7.42 1.54 -0.91
N TYR A 363 -7.96 1.23 0.26
CA TYR A 363 -7.71 -0.03 0.94
C TYR A 363 -8.85 -1.02 0.66
N LYS A 364 -8.50 -2.30 0.43
CA LYS A 364 -9.46 -3.41 0.46
C LYS A 364 -8.90 -4.55 1.29
N GLY A 365 -9.74 -5.20 2.09
CA GLY A 365 -9.28 -6.33 2.88
C GLY A 365 -10.38 -7.04 3.65
N ARG A 366 -9.97 -7.97 4.51
CA ARG A 366 -10.83 -8.74 5.41
C ARG A 366 -10.35 -8.57 6.84
N LYS A 367 -11.28 -8.62 7.79
CA LYS A 367 -10.93 -8.63 9.22
C LYS A 367 -10.00 -9.81 9.52
N GLY A 368 -8.95 -9.57 10.29
CA GLY A 368 -7.95 -10.59 10.63
C GLY A 368 -6.87 -10.80 9.56
N TYR A 369 -6.87 -10.01 8.48
CA TYR A 369 -5.86 -10.04 7.41
C TYR A 369 -5.39 -8.61 7.10
N GLY A 370 -4.18 -8.49 6.55
CA GLY A 370 -3.57 -7.18 6.26
C GLY A 370 -4.11 -6.43 5.04
N GLY A 371 -4.87 -7.10 4.16
CA GLY A 371 -5.46 -6.50 2.96
C GLY A 371 -4.46 -5.94 1.92
N PHE A 372 -4.99 -5.12 1.02
CA PHE A 372 -4.30 -4.57 -0.14
C PHE A 372 -4.58 -3.06 -0.29
N VAL A 373 -3.56 -2.35 -0.75
CA VAL A 373 -3.66 -1.00 -1.31
C VAL A 373 -3.84 -1.12 -2.80
N ALA A 374 -4.88 -0.50 -3.36
CA ALA A 374 -5.25 -0.64 -4.76
C ALA A 374 -5.52 0.72 -5.42
N PRO A 375 -5.19 0.88 -6.71
CA PRO A 375 -5.56 2.07 -7.45
C PRO A 375 -7.06 2.03 -7.81
N LYS A 376 -7.65 3.20 -7.97
CA LYS A 376 -8.98 3.41 -8.54
C LYS A 376 -8.97 4.61 -9.47
N ILE A 377 -9.84 4.60 -10.46
CA ILE A 377 -9.99 5.68 -11.42
C ILE A 377 -11.45 6.15 -11.47
N THR A 378 -11.65 7.40 -11.86
CA THR A 378 -12.96 7.99 -12.13
C THR A 378 -12.98 8.53 -13.55
N THR A 379 -13.85 7.97 -14.39
CA THR A 379 -13.98 8.38 -15.80
C THR A 379 -14.62 9.75 -15.95
N TYR A 380 -14.33 10.40 -17.08
CA TYR A 380 -14.90 11.71 -17.41
C TYR A 380 -16.44 11.71 -17.38
N ASN A 381 -17.00 12.78 -16.82
CA ASN A 381 -18.45 12.98 -16.79
C ASN A 381 -18.92 13.73 -18.03
N TYR A 382 -19.35 12.99 -19.04
CA TYR A 382 -19.89 13.58 -20.27
C TYR A 382 -21.22 14.30 -20.05
N ALA A 383 -21.99 13.98 -19.00
CA ALA A 383 -23.29 14.59 -18.71
C ALA A 383 -23.21 16.12 -18.57
N ASN A 384 -22.07 16.65 -18.13
CA ASN A 384 -21.84 18.10 -17.98
C ASN A 384 -21.89 18.87 -19.30
N HIS A 385 -21.76 18.19 -20.44
CA HIS A 385 -21.85 18.79 -21.78
C HIS A 385 -23.24 18.67 -22.40
N PHE A 386 -24.17 18.02 -21.71
CA PHE A 386 -25.57 17.94 -22.10
C PHE A 386 -26.34 19.00 -21.30
N ASN A 387 -26.84 20.05 -21.96
CA ASN A 387 -27.73 21.02 -21.32
C ASN A 387 -29.02 20.35 -20.83
N LEU A 388 -29.17 20.12 -19.52
CA LEU A 388 -30.45 19.71 -18.91
C LEU A 388 -30.65 20.30 -17.51
N GLU A 389 -31.72 21.09 -17.38
CA GLU A 389 -32.55 21.09 -16.17
C GLU A 389 -33.29 19.75 -16.13
N ILE A 390 -32.96 18.89 -15.17
CA ILE A 390 -33.68 17.64 -14.94
C ILE A 390 -34.81 17.94 -13.93
N PRO A 391 -36.10 17.83 -14.30
CA PRO A 391 -37.17 17.89 -13.32
C PRO A 391 -36.98 16.75 -12.31
N GLU A 392 -37.10 17.04 -11.01
CA GLU A 392 -37.01 16.01 -9.96
C GLU A 392 -37.97 14.86 -10.29
N ALA A 393 -37.41 13.65 -10.41
CA ALA A 393 -38.22 12.47 -10.55
C ALA A 393 -39.07 12.31 -9.27
N PRO A 394 -40.40 12.10 -9.37
CA PRO A 394 -41.19 11.81 -8.19
C PRO A 394 -40.61 10.58 -7.51
N GLN A 395 -40.45 10.66 -6.17
CA GLN A 395 -39.92 9.56 -5.37
C GLN A 395 -40.61 8.26 -5.76
N ARG A 396 -39.82 7.29 -6.21
CA ARG A 396 -40.29 5.92 -6.40
C ARG A 396 -40.69 5.42 -5.02
N LYS A 397 -42.00 5.27 -4.79
CA LYS A 397 -42.49 4.47 -3.67
C LYS A 397 -42.10 3.03 -4.00
N ASP A 398 -40.97 2.60 -3.46
CA ASP A 398 -40.60 1.20 -3.53
C ASP A 398 -41.74 0.37 -2.93
N ILE A 399 -42.31 -0.49 -3.75
CA ILE A 399 -43.24 -1.53 -3.30
C ILE A 399 -42.40 -2.43 -2.39
N ASN A 400 -42.91 -2.60 -1.17
CA ASN A 400 -42.33 -3.40 -0.10
C ASN A 400 -42.07 -4.83 -0.61
N VAL A 401 -40.82 -5.16 -0.96
CA VAL A 401 -40.45 -6.51 -1.41
C VAL A 401 -40.27 -7.40 -0.18
N ASN A 402 -41.40 -7.83 0.38
CA ASN A 402 -41.51 -9.07 1.14
C ASN A 402 -42.48 -9.98 0.37
N GLU A 403 -42.03 -10.50 -0.77
CA GLU A 403 -42.70 -11.64 -1.39
C GLU A 403 -41.64 -12.52 -2.05
N TYR A 404 -41.30 -13.60 -1.36
CA TYR A 404 -40.54 -14.71 -1.91
C TYR A 404 -41.39 -15.38 -2.99
N VAL A 405 -40.95 -15.33 -4.24
CA VAL A 405 -41.43 -16.25 -5.27
C VAL A 405 -40.45 -17.43 -5.30
N LEU A 406 -40.88 -18.54 -4.70
CA LEU A 406 -40.32 -19.86 -4.95
C LEU A 406 -40.55 -20.21 -6.42
N VAL A 407 -39.50 -20.65 -7.11
CA VAL A 407 -39.63 -21.32 -8.41
C VAL A 407 -38.95 -22.68 -8.27
N ASN A 408 -39.75 -23.72 -8.52
CA ASN A 408 -39.36 -25.13 -8.54
C ASN A 408 -38.25 -25.43 -9.55
#